data_AF-A0A2T1CPT6-F1
#
_entry.id   AF-A0A2T1CPT6-F1
#
_cell.length_a   1.000
_cell.length_b   1.000
_cell.length_c   1.000
_cell.angle_alpha   90.00
_cell.angle_beta   90.00
_cell.angle_gamma   90.00
#
_symmetry.space_group_name_H-M   'P 1'
#
loop_
_entity.id
_entity.type
_entity.pdbx_description
1 polymer ?
#
loop_
_entity_poly.entity_id
_entity_poly.type
_entity_poly.pdbx_seq_one_letter_code
_entity_poly.pdbx_strand_id
1 'polypeptide(L)'
;MNPTAAKLIKIASILSMTSALGLLGWNLSLYLQGKSLPPNLTFLFWLAIVALFAHGVEGLIAAAKARSHNQNPLRYGIYTFFVGFIGLQELANRNN
;
A
#
# COMPACT_ATOMS: atom_id res chain seq x y z
N MET A 1 -0.63 10.16 -16.95
CA MET A 1 -1.04 8.76 -17.20
C MET A 1 -2.48 8.76 -17.70
N ASN A 2 -2.88 7.78 -18.53
CA ASN A 2 -4.28 7.63 -18.93
C ASN A 2 -5.18 7.44 -17.67
N PRO A 3 -6.30 8.18 -17.54
CA PRO A 3 -7.16 8.12 -16.34
C PRO A 3 -7.78 6.74 -16.09
N THR A 4 -8.08 5.99 -17.16
CA THR A 4 -8.59 4.61 -17.05
C THR A 4 -7.52 3.68 -16.50
N ALA A 5 -6.28 3.79 -17.00
CA ALA A 5 -5.15 3.02 -16.48
C ALA A 5 -4.88 3.34 -15.00
N ALA A 6 -4.94 4.62 -14.63
CA ALA A 6 -4.81 5.05 -13.22
C ALA A 6 -5.87 4.39 -12.34
N LYS A 7 -7.13 4.39 -12.78
CA LYS A 7 -8.24 3.78 -12.03
C LYS A 7 -8.05 2.28 -11.84
N LEU A 8 -7.62 1.56 -12.90
CA LEU A 8 -7.37 0.12 -12.81
C LEU A 8 -6.21 -0.22 -11.88
N ILE A 9 -5.11 0.53 -11.96
CA ILE A 9 -3.95 0.34 -11.07
C ILE A 9 -4.35 0.55 -9.60
N LYS A 10 -5.15 1.58 -9.31
CA LYS A 10 -5.63 1.84 -7.94
C LYS A 10 -6.47 0.69 -7.40
N ILE A 11 -7.39 0.15 -8.21
CA ILE A 11 -8.22 -0.99 -7.81
C ILE A 11 -7.35 -2.21 -7.54
N ALA A 12 -6.43 -2.54 -8.46
CA ALA A 12 -5.51 -3.66 -8.30
C ALA A 12 -4.64 -3.50 -7.04
N SER A 13 -4.10 -2.30 -6.82
CA SER A 13 -3.29 -1.95 -5.67
C SER A 13 -4.04 -2.13 -4.35
N ILE A 14 -5.28 -1.64 -4.26
CA ILE A 14 -6.11 -1.78 -3.04
C ILE A 14 -6.33 -3.27 -2.73
N LEU A 15 -6.68 -4.07 -3.74
CA LEU A 15 -6.85 -5.51 -3.58
C LEU A 15 -5.55 -6.18 -3.13
N SER A 16 -4.42 -5.87 -3.78
CA SER A 16 -3.12 -6.41 -3.43
C SER A 16 -2.68 -6.05 -2.01
N MET A 17 -2.85 -4.79 -1.58
CA MET A 17 -2.47 -4.35 -0.22
C MET A 17 -3.36 -4.99 0.84
N THR A 18 -4.66 -5.11 0.55
CA THR A 18 -5.61 -5.79 1.45
C THR A 18 -5.24 -7.26 1.60
N SER A 19 -4.94 -7.96 0.49
CA SER A 19 -4.47 -9.36 0.51
C SER A 19 -3.12 -9.51 1.20
N ALA A 20 -2.18 -8.57 1.01
CA ALA A 20 -0.87 -8.58 1.66
C ALA A 20 -0.99 -8.43 3.19
N LEU A 21 -1.83 -7.51 3.66
CA LEU A 21 -2.14 -7.37 5.09
C LEU A 21 -2.82 -8.64 5.64
N GLY A 22 -3.74 -9.23 4.88
CA GLY A 22 -4.37 -10.51 5.24
C GLY A 22 -3.36 -11.65 5.37
N LEU A 23 -2.44 -11.77 4.42
CA LEU A 23 -1.38 -12.78 4.44
C LEU A 23 -0.40 -12.56 5.61
N LEU A 24 -0.08 -11.29 5.92
CA LEU A 24 0.71 -10.93 7.10
C LEU A 24 -0.01 -11.32 8.40
N GLY A 25 -1.31 -11.02 8.51
CA GLY A 25 -2.13 -11.39 9.65
C GLY A 25 -2.26 -12.90 9.83
N TRP A 26 -2.41 -13.65 8.73
CA TRP A 26 -2.42 -15.10 8.77
C TRP A 26 -1.07 -15.67 9.22
N ASN A 27 0.05 -15.18 8.67
CA ASN A 27 1.38 -15.61 9.09
C ASN A 27 1.60 -15.36 10.59
N LEU A 28 1.18 -14.20 11.11
CA LEU A 28 1.24 -13.89 12.54
C LEU A 28 0.39 -14.87 13.36
N SER A 29 -0.84 -15.16 12.93
CA SER A 29 -1.72 -16.12 13.59
C SER A 29 -1.13 -17.53 13.65
N LEU A 30 -0.48 -17.99 12.57
CA LEU A 30 0.22 -19.27 12.54
C LEU A 30 1.42 -19.28 13.49
N TYR A 31 2.22 -18.21 13.47
CA TYR A 31 3.38 -18.06 14.35
C TYR A 31 2.99 -18.15 15.83
N LEU A 32 1.89 -17.50 16.23
CA LEU A 32 1.36 -17.57 17.60
C LEU A 32 0.87 -18.98 18.00
N GLN A 33 0.63 -19.85 17.03
CA GLN A 33 0.26 -21.26 17.24
C GLN A 33 1.46 -22.22 17.11
N GLY A 34 2.69 -21.72 16.96
CA GLY A 34 3.87 -22.54 16.69
C GLY A 34 3.85 -23.21 15.31
N LYS A 35 3.07 -22.66 14.36
CA LYS A 35 2.95 -23.14 12.98
C LYS A 35 3.62 -22.15 12.03
N SER A 36 3.92 -22.60 10.81
CA SER A 36 4.47 -21.78 9.73
C SER A 36 3.52 -21.71 8.54
N LEU A 37 3.68 -20.69 7.69
CA LEU A 37 3.02 -20.65 6.40
C LEU A 37 3.41 -21.88 5.55
N PRO A 38 2.50 -22.38 4.70
CA PRO A 38 2.83 -23.37 3.67
C PRO A 38 3.99 -22.88 2.77
N PRO A 39 4.96 -23.75 2.41
CA PRO A 39 6.14 -23.33 1.63
C PRO A 39 5.82 -22.69 0.27
N ASN A 40 4.72 -23.09 -0.36
CA ASN A 40 4.25 -22.50 -1.62
C ASN A 40 3.78 -21.03 -1.47
N LEU A 41 3.52 -20.56 -0.25
CA LEU A 41 3.16 -19.18 0.05
C LEU A 41 4.36 -18.34 0.50
N THR A 42 5.53 -18.93 0.75
CA THR A 42 6.72 -18.18 1.22
C THR A 42 7.14 -17.10 0.24
N PHE A 43 7.16 -17.40 -1.06
CA PHE A 43 7.47 -16.41 -2.08
C PHE A 43 6.45 -15.26 -2.11
N LEU A 44 5.15 -15.59 -2.08
CA LEU A 44 4.09 -14.60 -2.06
C LEU A 44 4.12 -13.74 -0.79
N PHE A 45 4.48 -14.33 0.34
CA PHE A 45 4.67 -13.61 1.60
C PHE A 45 5.81 -12.59 1.51
N TRP A 46 6.96 -12.97 0.94
CA TRP A 46 8.05 -12.00 0.72
C TRP A 46 7.66 -10.87 -0.21
N LEU A 47 6.93 -11.15 -1.30
CA LEU A 47 6.38 -10.11 -2.17
C LEU A 47 5.42 -9.19 -1.42
N ALA A 48 4.55 -9.75 -0.57
CA ALA A 48 3.64 -8.98 0.27
C ALA A 48 4.41 -8.05 1.21
N ILE A 49 5.47 -8.52 1.87
CA ILE A 49 6.31 -7.69 2.75
C ILE A 49 6.94 -6.53 1.98
N VAL A 50 7.56 -6.81 0.83
CA VAL A 50 8.20 -5.77 0.00
C VAL A 50 7.17 -4.73 -0.44
N ALA A 51 6.00 -5.17 -0.90
CA ALA A 51 4.94 -4.29 -1.36
C ALA A 51 4.38 -3.42 -0.22
N LEU A 52 4.11 -4.01 0.95
CA LEU A 52 3.66 -3.28 2.14
C LEU A 52 4.69 -2.24 2.60
N PHE A 53 5.98 -2.59 2.54
CA PHE A 53 7.04 -1.66 2.92
C PHE A 53 7.15 -0.49 1.94
N ALA A 54 7.17 -0.76 0.64
CA ALA A 54 7.22 0.27 -0.40
C ALA A 54 6.02 1.23 -0.28
N HIS A 55 4.80 0.68 -0.18
CA HIS A 55 3.58 1.46 0.01
C HIS A 55 3.58 2.22 1.34
N GLY A 56 4.17 1.66 2.39
CA GLY A 56 4.41 2.33 3.67
C GLY A 56 5.25 3.59 3.50
N VAL A 57 6.38 3.49 2.79
CA VAL A 57 7.26 4.64 2.49
C VAL A 57 6.50 5.69 1.66
N GLU A 58 5.77 5.28 0.64
CA GLU A 58 4.97 6.19 -0.19
C GLU A 58 3.90 6.91 0.63
N GLY A 59 3.18 6.19 1.50
CA GLY A 59 2.20 6.75 2.42
C GLY A 59 2.81 7.79 3.37
N LEU A 60 4.00 7.52 3.90
CA LEU A 60 4.74 8.47 4.76
C LEU A 60 5.15 9.73 3.98
N ILE A 61 5.66 9.58 2.76
CA ILE A 61 6.03 10.73 1.90
C ILE A 61 4.78 11.57 1.60
N ALA A 62 3.65 10.92 1.27
CA ALA A 62 2.39 11.61 1.02
C ALA A 62 1.91 12.37 2.25
N ALA A 63 1.92 11.74 3.43
CA ALA A 63 1.52 12.38 4.68
C ALA A 63 2.39 13.61 4.99
N ALA A 64 3.71 13.50 4.81
CA ALA A 64 4.65 14.60 5.03
C ALA A 64 4.38 15.79 4.10
N LYS A 65 4.03 15.53 2.85
CA LYS A 65 3.74 16.57 1.85
C LYS A 65 2.30 17.06 1.88
N ALA A 66 1.35 16.34 2.49
CA ALA A 66 -0.08 16.64 2.33
C ALA A 66 -0.46 18.06 2.77
N ARG A 67 0.14 18.60 3.85
CA ARG A 67 -0.19 19.94 4.35
C ARG A 67 0.14 21.04 3.34
N SER A 68 1.24 20.93 2.58
CA SER A 68 1.60 21.92 1.55
C SER A 68 0.70 21.86 0.31
N HIS A 69 -0.25 20.92 0.27
CA HIS A 69 -1.26 20.75 -0.78
C HIS A 69 -2.69 20.86 -0.23
N ASN A 70 -2.86 21.51 0.94
CA ASN A 70 -4.16 21.67 1.63
C ASN A 70 -4.91 20.35 1.85
N GLN A 71 -4.19 19.24 2.06
CA GLN A 71 -4.76 17.93 2.38
C GLN A 71 -4.49 17.56 3.84
N ASN A 72 -5.39 16.76 4.41
CA ASN A 72 -5.15 16.16 5.73
C ASN A 72 -4.04 15.09 5.62
N PRO A 73 -2.92 15.20 6.38
CA PRO A 73 -1.79 14.27 6.32
C PRO A 73 -2.14 12.82 6.53
N LEU A 74 -2.92 12.52 7.57
CA LEU A 74 -3.24 11.15 7.93
C LEU A 74 -4.12 10.50 6.85
N ARG A 75 -5.18 11.21 6.44
CA ARG A 75 -6.09 10.72 5.39
C ARG A 75 -5.35 10.48 4.08
N TYR A 76 -4.49 11.42 3.67
CA TYR A 76 -3.80 11.33 2.39
C TYR A 76 -2.67 10.28 2.41
N GLY A 77 -1.99 10.12 3.55
CA GLY A 77 -1.00 9.07 3.75
C GLY A 77 -1.61 7.68 3.70
N ILE A 78 -2.72 7.44 4.43
CA ILE A 78 -3.44 6.16 4.38
C ILE A 78 -3.94 5.87 2.96
N TYR A 79 -4.53 6.87 2.30
CA TYR A 79 -4.95 6.74 0.92
C TYR A 79 -3.78 6.29 0.02
N THR A 80 -2.64 6.98 0.10
CA THR A 80 -1.45 6.69 -0.71
C THR A 80 -0.85 5.33 -0.38
N PHE A 81 -0.87 4.90 0.88
CA PHE A 81 -0.50 3.54 1.26
C PHE A 81 -1.32 2.49 0.48
N PHE A 82 -2.63 2.69 0.28
CA PHE A 82 -3.44 1.71 -0.45
C PHE A 82 -3.33 1.81 -1.97
N VAL A 83 -3.12 3.02 -2.51
CA VAL A 83 -3.09 3.24 -3.98
C VAL A 83 -1.68 3.30 -4.57
N GLY A 84 -0.65 3.27 -3.73
CA GLY A 84 0.75 3.33 -4.08
C GLY A 84 1.18 4.66 -4.70
N PHE A 85 2.20 4.61 -5.55
CA PHE A 85 2.78 5.74 -6.29
C PHE A 85 1.74 6.66 -6.95
N ILE A 86 0.58 6.13 -7.36
CA ILE A 86 -0.50 6.93 -7.96
C ILE A 86 -0.99 8.01 -6.98
N GLY A 87 -1.04 7.73 -5.67
CA GLY A 87 -1.37 8.73 -4.66
C GLY A 87 -0.35 9.85 -4.58
N LEU A 88 0.95 9.55 -4.73
CA LEU A 88 1.99 10.58 -4.79
C LEU A 88 1.87 11.44 -6.04
N GLN A 89 1.62 10.82 -7.20
CA GLN A 89 1.41 11.53 -8.46
C GLN A 89 0.18 12.46 -8.39
N GLU A 90 -0.93 11.97 -7.83
CA GLU A 90 -2.13 12.76 -7.60
C GLU A 90 -1.87 13.94 -6.65
N LEU A 91 -1.03 13.78 -5.62
CA LEU A 91 -0.67 14.88 -4.72
C LEU A 91 0.14 15.95 -5.44
N ALA A 92 1.17 15.52 -6.18
CA ALA A 92 2.06 16.42 -6.91
C ALA A 92 1.30 17.27 -7.95
N ASN A 93 0.32 16.67 -8.62
CA ASN A 93 -0.47 17.34 -9.65
C ASN A 93 -1.53 18.31 -9.12
N ARG A 94 -1.76 18.39 -7.80
CA ARG A 94 -2.76 19.31 -7.22
C ARG A 94 -2.31 20.77 -7.15
N ASN A 95 -1.02 21.04 -7.35
CA ASN A 95 -0.45 22.39 -7.32
C ASN A 95 0.05 22.86 -8.72
N ASN A 96 -0.27 22.10 -9.78
CA ASN A 96 -0.07 22.49 -11.19
C ASN A 96 -1.44 22.78 -11.81
#